data_AF-A0A7S0J1Q2-F1
#
_entry.id   AF-A0A7S0J1Q2-F1
#
_cell.length_a   1.000
_cell.length_b   1.000
_cell.length_c   1.000
_cell.angle_alpha   90.00
_cell.angle_beta   90.00
_cell.angle_gamma   90.00
#
_symmetry.space_group_name_H-M   'P 1'
#
loop_
_entity.id
_entity.type
_entity.pdbx_description
1 polymer ?
#
loop_
_entity_poly.entity_id
_entity_poly.type
_entity_poly.pdbx_seq_one_letter_code
_entity_poly.pdbx_strand_id
1 'polypeptide(L)'
;QVCEVIGVKVIFADLRKPLVLTLYAPSVAETRLAAALRELDSELGRVFHAMPDADAREQLISEIFRCALCAFEAVLLDPHRALKHTDVPMLLADYELLVNFFHADGRGLPVNMIEPLAQPARLLLHAMGMSSETLAALWEARDGGGHDDTRMPPEQRDALMQVLGSRADETAKRWRVEYARSPSVLQPVRATLDSRMLSESDDDTVPMSTIGEDATLHKDRTVRATT
;
A
#
# COMPACT_ATOMS: atom_id res chain seq x y z
N GLN A 1 10.08 -10.08 0.77
CA GLN A 1 10.27 -10.44 -0.65
C GLN A 1 9.34 -11.57 -1.11
N VAL A 2 9.36 -12.79 -0.54
CA VAL A 2 8.47 -13.88 -1.01
C VAL A 2 6.98 -13.54 -0.86
N CYS A 3 6.54 -13.08 0.31
CA CYS A 3 5.14 -12.71 0.55
C CYS A 3 4.64 -11.61 -0.39
N GLU A 4 5.50 -10.64 -0.70
CA GLU A 4 5.21 -9.56 -1.64
C GLU A 4 5.00 -10.08 -3.07
N VAL A 5 5.89 -10.95 -3.56
CA VAL A 5 5.75 -11.58 -4.88
C VAL A 5 4.47 -12.40 -4.97
N ILE A 6 4.14 -13.15 -3.91
CA ILE A 6 2.90 -13.92 -3.85
C ILE A 6 1.69 -12.98 -3.82
N GLY A 7 1.72 -11.90 -3.02
CA GLY A 7 0.64 -10.91 -2.97
C GLY A 7 0.36 -10.27 -4.33
N VAL A 8 1.42 -9.87 -5.04
CA VAL A 8 1.32 -9.34 -6.40
C VAL A 8 0.73 -10.38 -7.36
N LYS A 9 1.20 -11.64 -7.30
CA LYS A 9 0.66 -12.73 -8.13
C LYS A 9 -0.84 -12.92 -7.86
N VAL A 10 -1.23 -13.08 -6.59
CA VAL A 10 -2.63 -13.32 -6.20
C VAL A 10 -3.54 -12.22 -6.75
N ILE A 11 -3.16 -10.95 -6.58
CA ILE A 11 -4.04 -9.84 -6.97
C ILE A 11 -3.98 -9.54 -8.48
N PHE A 12 -2.77 -9.45 -9.05
CA PHE A 12 -2.58 -8.94 -10.42
C PHE A 12 -2.44 -10.02 -11.48
N ALA A 13 -2.29 -11.29 -11.09
CA ALA A 13 -2.36 -12.43 -12.01
C ALA A 13 -3.63 -13.25 -11.76
N ASP A 14 -3.81 -13.78 -10.55
CA ASP A 14 -4.89 -14.73 -10.27
C ASP A 14 -6.26 -14.02 -10.23
N LEU A 15 -6.36 -12.86 -9.57
CA LEU A 15 -7.57 -12.04 -9.51
C LEU A 15 -7.59 -10.88 -10.50
N ARG A 16 -6.72 -10.90 -11.51
CA ARG A 16 -6.63 -9.82 -12.50
C ARG A 16 -7.98 -9.52 -13.14
N LYS A 17 -8.72 -10.57 -13.54
CA LYS A 17 -10.02 -10.40 -14.18
C LYS A 17 -11.02 -9.71 -13.22
N PRO A 18 -11.38 -10.31 -12.06
CA PRO A 18 -12.41 -9.74 -11.20
C PRO A 18 -12.02 -8.41 -10.55
N LEU A 19 -10.75 -8.20 -10.17
CA LEU A 19 -10.32 -6.97 -9.47
C LEU A 19 -9.83 -5.87 -10.40
N VAL A 20 -9.12 -6.18 -11.49
CA VAL A 20 -8.43 -5.16 -12.30
C VAL A 20 -9.16 -4.90 -13.61
N LEU A 21 -9.71 -5.93 -14.26
CA LEU A 21 -10.29 -5.76 -15.60
C LEU A 21 -11.79 -5.47 -15.59
N THR A 22 -12.55 -6.05 -14.64
CA THR A 22 -14.02 -6.01 -14.70
C THR A 22 -14.69 -5.24 -13.57
N LEU A 23 -13.99 -5.00 -12.44
CA LEU A 23 -14.57 -4.25 -11.32
C LEU A 23 -15.07 -2.87 -11.79
N TYR A 24 -16.33 -2.55 -11.51
CA TYR A 24 -17.03 -1.32 -11.91
C TYR A 24 -17.23 -1.09 -13.41
N ALA A 25 -17.01 -2.10 -14.25
CA ALA A 25 -17.37 -2.07 -15.68
C ALA A 25 -18.54 -3.04 -15.95
N PRO A 26 -19.61 -2.63 -16.68
CA PRO A 26 -19.79 -1.33 -17.33
C PRO A 26 -20.26 -0.22 -16.37
N SER A 27 -20.66 -0.56 -15.15
CA SER A 27 -21.07 0.41 -14.13
C SER A 27 -20.80 -0.13 -12.72
N VAL A 28 -20.69 0.77 -11.74
CA VAL A 28 -20.52 0.39 -10.32
C VAL A 28 -21.67 -0.49 -9.84
N ALA A 29 -22.91 -0.21 -10.26
CA ALA A 29 -24.07 -0.96 -9.81
C ALA A 29 -24.11 -2.42 -10.31
N GLU A 30 -23.53 -2.69 -11.47
CA GLU A 30 -23.55 -4.02 -12.09
C GLU A 30 -22.39 -4.90 -11.61
N THR A 31 -21.20 -4.34 -11.41
CA THR A 31 -20.00 -5.11 -11.06
C THR A 31 -19.37 -4.61 -9.77
N ARG A 32 -19.88 -5.16 -8.66
CA ARG A 32 -19.50 -4.82 -7.28
C ARG A 32 -18.34 -5.65 -6.76
N LEU A 33 -17.62 -5.09 -5.79
CA LEU A 33 -16.44 -5.71 -5.19
C LEU A 33 -16.72 -7.07 -4.54
N ALA A 34 -17.92 -7.27 -4.00
CA ALA A 34 -18.31 -8.51 -3.32
C ALA A 34 -18.07 -9.78 -4.16
N ALA A 35 -18.22 -9.70 -5.49
CA ALA A 35 -17.95 -10.84 -6.36
C ALA A 35 -16.46 -11.20 -6.39
N ALA A 36 -15.58 -10.20 -6.47
CA ALA A 36 -14.14 -10.39 -6.46
C ALA A 36 -13.63 -10.90 -5.11
N LEU A 37 -14.23 -10.45 -4.00
CA LEU A 37 -13.86 -10.93 -2.65
C LEU A 37 -14.19 -12.40 -2.42
N ARG A 38 -15.25 -12.92 -3.05
CA ARG A 38 -15.53 -14.37 -3.01
C ARG A 38 -14.47 -15.18 -3.75
N GLU A 39 -13.94 -14.67 -4.85
CA GLU A 39 -12.83 -15.31 -5.57
C GLU A 39 -11.53 -15.22 -4.75
N LEU A 40 -11.30 -14.08 -4.09
CA LEU A 40 -10.17 -13.89 -3.19
C LEU A 40 -10.20 -14.84 -1.99
N ASP A 41 -11.35 -15.04 -1.36
CA ASP A 41 -11.51 -15.99 -0.25
C ASP A 41 -11.08 -17.42 -0.65
N SER A 42 -11.48 -17.85 -1.85
CA SER A 42 -11.05 -19.14 -2.41
C SER A 42 -9.53 -19.21 -2.62
N GLU A 43 -8.91 -18.15 -3.11
CA GLU A 43 -7.45 -18.12 -3.29
C GLU A 43 -6.70 -18.06 -1.95
N LEU A 44 -7.19 -17.31 -0.97
CA LEU A 44 -6.63 -17.28 0.38
C LEU A 44 -6.67 -18.66 1.03
N GLY A 45 -7.76 -19.42 0.86
CA GLY A 45 -7.86 -20.79 1.36
C GLY A 45 -6.76 -21.71 0.81
N ARG A 46 -6.43 -21.60 -0.47
CA ARG A 46 -5.34 -22.38 -1.10
C ARG A 46 -3.97 -21.95 -0.60
N VAL A 47 -3.76 -20.64 -0.51
CA VAL A 47 -2.50 -20.05 -0.07
C VAL A 47 -2.20 -20.40 1.39
N PHE A 48 -3.20 -20.33 2.27
CA PHE A 48 -3.02 -20.71 3.68
C PHE A 48 -2.79 -22.19 3.87
N HIS A 49 -3.41 -23.05 3.06
CA HIS A 49 -3.11 -24.48 3.12
C HIS A 49 -1.65 -24.76 2.74
N ALA A 50 -1.06 -23.98 1.83
CA ALA A 50 0.32 -24.13 1.43
C ALA A 50 1.33 -23.50 2.41
N MET A 51 0.88 -22.68 3.36
CA MET A 51 1.73 -21.93 4.29
C MET A 51 1.39 -22.26 5.75
N PRO A 52 2.10 -23.22 6.37
CA PRO A 52 1.77 -23.67 7.73
C PRO A 52 2.23 -22.67 8.82
N ASP A 53 3.27 -21.89 8.56
CA ASP A 53 3.82 -20.92 9.50
C ASP A 53 2.84 -19.76 9.74
N ALA A 54 2.65 -19.37 11.00
CA ALA A 54 1.65 -18.35 11.38
C ALA A 54 2.12 -16.94 11.03
N ASP A 55 3.39 -16.63 11.30
CA ASP A 55 3.96 -15.29 11.06
C ASP A 55 4.07 -15.01 9.56
N ALA A 56 4.49 -16.00 8.77
CA ALA A 56 4.52 -15.91 7.32
C ALA A 56 3.11 -15.70 6.74
N ARG A 57 2.08 -16.34 7.33
CA ARG A 57 0.69 -16.12 6.91
C ARG A 57 0.23 -14.70 7.18
N GLU A 58 0.47 -14.15 8.37
CA GLU A 58 0.11 -12.76 8.67
C GLU A 58 0.78 -11.78 7.72
N GLN A 59 2.08 -11.94 7.48
CA GLN A 59 2.82 -11.11 6.52
C GLN A 59 2.26 -11.23 5.11
N LEU A 60 1.91 -12.44 4.69
CA LEU A 60 1.32 -12.67 3.37
C LEU A 60 -0.07 -12.05 3.24
N ILE A 61 -0.92 -12.15 4.25
CA ILE A 61 -2.24 -11.51 4.26
C ILE A 61 -2.09 -9.99 4.18
N SER A 62 -1.13 -9.42 4.92
CA SER A 62 -0.81 -8.00 4.86
C SER A 62 -0.39 -7.56 3.46
N GLU A 63 0.46 -8.35 2.78
CA GLU A 63 0.87 -8.05 1.39
C GLU A 63 -0.27 -8.20 0.39
N ILE A 64 -1.13 -9.21 0.55
CA ILE A 64 -2.32 -9.38 -0.29
C ILE A 64 -3.29 -8.22 -0.08
N PHE A 65 -3.51 -7.79 1.17
CA PHE A 65 -4.37 -6.65 1.48
C PHE A 65 -3.85 -5.36 0.84
N ARG A 66 -2.55 -5.08 1.02
CA ARG A 66 -1.89 -3.93 0.38
C ARG A 66 -2.03 -3.98 -1.14
N CYS A 67 -1.82 -5.15 -1.77
CA CYS A 67 -1.99 -5.30 -3.20
C CYS A 67 -3.45 -5.11 -3.63
N ALA A 68 -4.43 -5.59 -2.85
CA ALA A 68 -5.85 -5.43 -3.12
C ALA A 68 -6.27 -3.95 -3.07
N LEU A 69 -5.81 -3.20 -2.07
CA LEU A 69 -5.98 -1.74 -2.01
C LEU A 69 -5.31 -1.05 -3.20
N CYS A 70 -4.12 -1.49 -3.59
CA CYS A 70 -3.47 -0.94 -4.78
C CYS A 70 -4.30 -1.20 -6.06
N ALA A 71 -4.83 -2.41 -6.24
CA ALA A 71 -5.70 -2.70 -7.37
C ALA A 71 -6.98 -1.85 -7.33
N PHE A 72 -7.59 -1.72 -6.15
CA PHE A 72 -8.79 -0.93 -5.93
C PHE A 72 -8.59 0.54 -6.32
N GLU A 73 -7.56 1.20 -5.78
CA GLU A 73 -7.19 2.58 -6.14
C GLU A 73 -6.93 2.75 -7.65
N ALA A 74 -6.24 1.80 -8.28
CA ALA A 74 -5.98 1.86 -9.72
C ALA A 74 -7.27 1.84 -10.53
N VAL A 75 -8.25 1.02 -10.11
CA VAL A 75 -9.57 0.98 -10.75
C VAL A 75 -10.34 2.27 -10.51
N LEU A 76 -10.25 2.87 -9.32
CA LEU A 76 -10.89 4.15 -9.02
C LEU A 76 -10.37 5.30 -9.90
N LEU A 77 -9.09 5.24 -10.26
CA LEU A 77 -8.42 6.25 -11.09
C LEU A 77 -8.46 5.93 -12.59
N ASP A 78 -8.99 4.77 -12.98
CA ASP A 78 -9.04 4.37 -14.39
C ASP A 78 -10.12 5.19 -15.13
N PRO A 79 -9.73 6.06 -16.09
CA PRO A 79 -10.69 6.88 -16.83
C PRO A 79 -11.67 6.03 -17.66
N HIS A 80 -11.32 4.78 -17.99
CA HIS A 80 -12.21 3.87 -18.71
C HIS A 80 -13.40 3.38 -17.87
N ARG A 81 -13.34 3.53 -16.53
CA ARG A 81 -14.48 3.21 -15.65
C ARG A 81 -15.56 4.30 -15.66
N ALA A 82 -15.23 5.51 -16.12
CA ALA A 82 -16.16 6.63 -16.21
C ALA A 82 -16.97 6.85 -14.90
N LEU A 83 -16.31 6.67 -13.75
CA LEU A 83 -16.92 6.80 -12.43
C LEU A 83 -17.45 8.22 -12.21
N LYS A 84 -18.62 8.31 -11.58
CA LYS A 84 -19.33 9.56 -11.32
C LYS A 84 -19.37 9.85 -9.83
N HIS A 85 -19.59 11.12 -9.52
CA HIS A 85 -19.82 11.55 -8.14
C HIS A 85 -20.98 10.78 -7.46
N THR A 86 -22.01 10.41 -8.22
CA THR A 86 -23.14 9.60 -7.74
C THR A 86 -22.77 8.18 -7.33
N ASP A 87 -21.63 7.67 -7.79
CA ASP A 87 -21.19 6.30 -7.48
C ASP A 87 -20.45 6.22 -6.14
N VAL A 88 -19.93 7.36 -5.64
CA VAL A 88 -19.11 7.44 -4.42
C VAL A 88 -19.72 6.73 -3.21
N PRO A 89 -21.05 6.81 -2.92
CA PRO A 89 -21.64 6.05 -1.82
C PRO A 89 -21.49 4.53 -1.96
N MET A 90 -21.60 4.00 -3.20
CA MET A 90 -21.42 2.57 -3.46
C MET A 90 -19.95 2.15 -3.38
N LEU A 91 -19.05 3.03 -3.85
CA LEU A 91 -17.60 2.82 -3.77
C LEU A 91 -17.11 2.82 -2.31
N LEU A 92 -17.65 3.71 -1.47
CA LEU A 92 -17.39 3.71 -0.02
C LEU A 92 -17.88 2.41 0.64
N ALA A 93 -19.08 1.94 0.28
CA ALA A 93 -19.58 0.66 0.79
C ALA A 93 -18.68 -0.53 0.37
N ASP A 94 -18.15 -0.51 -0.85
CA ASP A 94 -17.21 -1.54 -1.31
C ASP A 94 -15.83 -1.41 -0.64
N TYR A 95 -15.35 -0.20 -0.36
CA TYR A 95 -14.16 0.02 0.45
C TYR A 95 -14.31 -0.56 1.87
N GLU A 96 -15.42 -0.28 2.54
CA GLU A 96 -15.71 -0.86 3.86
C GLU A 96 -15.80 -2.38 3.79
N LEU A 97 -16.37 -2.94 2.72
CA LEU A 97 -16.40 -4.38 2.51
C LEU A 97 -14.99 -4.97 2.37
N LEU A 98 -14.08 -4.31 1.64
CA LEU A 98 -12.68 -4.71 1.51
C LEU A 98 -11.96 -4.69 2.86
N VAL A 99 -12.09 -3.60 3.62
CA VAL A 99 -11.46 -3.45 4.93
C VAL A 99 -11.98 -4.51 5.90
N ASN A 100 -13.29 -4.70 5.96
CA ASN A 100 -13.92 -5.69 6.84
C ASN A 100 -13.55 -7.12 6.46
N PHE A 101 -13.38 -7.41 5.17
CA PHE A 101 -12.92 -8.72 4.70
C PHE A 101 -11.58 -9.11 5.31
N PHE A 102 -10.61 -8.19 5.36
CA PHE A 102 -9.30 -8.46 5.95
C PHE A 102 -9.25 -8.32 7.47
N HIS A 103 -10.14 -7.53 8.07
CA HIS A 103 -10.31 -7.50 9.53
C HIS A 103 -10.95 -8.79 10.06
N ALA A 104 -11.87 -9.38 9.30
CA ALA A 104 -12.58 -10.63 9.59
C ALA A 104 -13.12 -10.70 11.03
N ASP A 105 -13.84 -9.67 11.46
CA ASP A 105 -14.39 -9.52 12.82
C ASP A 105 -13.36 -9.74 13.94
N GLY A 106 -12.13 -9.24 13.72
CA GLY A 106 -11.01 -9.35 14.67
C GLY A 106 -10.25 -10.68 14.61
N ARG A 107 -10.53 -11.53 13.62
CA ARG A 107 -9.82 -12.79 13.38
C ARG A 107 -8.78 -12.71 12.26
N GLY A 108 -8.77 -11.60 11.53
CA GLY A 108 -7.84 -11.33 10.43
C GLY A 108 -6.70 -10.42 10.88
N LEU A 109 -6.36 -9.44 10.04
CA LEU A 109 -5.30 -8.47 10.35
C LEU A 109 -5.72 -7.55 11.50
N PRO A 110 -4.79 -7.16 12.38
CA PRO A 110 -5.08 -6.23 13.45
C PRO A 110 -5.29 -4.80 12.91
N VAL A 111 -6.12 -4.03 13.60
CA VAL A 111 -6.54 -2.67 13.17
C VAL A 111 -5.34 -1.73 12.94
N ASN A 112 -4.29 -1.84 13.77
CA ASN A 112 -3.08 -1.03 13.63
C ASN A 112 -2.28 -1.32 12.34
N MET A 113 -2.48 -2.47 11.70
CA MET A 113 -1.94 -2.78 10.38
C MET A 113 -2.91 -2.35 9.27
N ILE A 114 -4.22 -2.47 9.52
CA ILE A 114 -5.26 -2.13 8.54
C ILE A 114 -5.31 -0.63 8.28
N GLU A 115 -5.41 0.19 9.34
CA GLU A 115 -5.66 1.63 9.23
C GLU A 115 -4.64 2.35 8.33
N PRO A 116 -3.30 2.16 8.51
CA PRO A 116 -2.32 2.86 7.67
C PRO A 116 -2.35 2.40 6.21
N LEU A 117 -2.60 1.10 5.98
CA LEU A 117 -2.68 0.56 4.61
C LEU A 117 -3.92 1.07 3.88
N ALA A 118 -5.06 1.14 4.57
CA ALA A 118 -6.34 1.49 3.98
C ALA A 118 -6.58 3.01 3.86
N GLN A 119 -5.78 3.82 4.55
CA GLN A 119 -5.92 5.28 4.59
C GLN A 119 -5.84 5.96 3.20
N PRO A 120 -4.89 5.63 2.31
CA PRO A 120 -4.80 6.26 0.98
C PRO A 120 -6.07 6.06 0.15
N ALA A 121 -6.60 4.83 0.08
CA ALA A 121 -7.86 4.54 -0.60
C ALA A 121 -9.06 5.29 -0.01
N ARG A 122 -9.13 5.44 1.32
CA ARG A 122 -10.17 6.24 2.01
C ARG A 122 -10.10 7.71 1.60
N LEU A 123 -8.91 8.29 1.64
CA LEU A 123 -8.67 9.69 1.27
C LEU A 123 -8.99 9.94 -0.20
N LEU A 124 -8.63 8.99 -1.08
CA LEU A 124 -8.98 9.04 -2.49
C LEU A 124 -10.50 9.09 -2.70
N LEU A 125 -11.26 8.19 -2.05
CA LEU A 125 -12.71 8.18 -2.13
C LEU A 125 -13.35 9.47 -1.60
N HIS A 126 -12.86 10.00 -0.48
CA HIS A 126 -13.31 11.29 0.03
C HIS A 126 -13.07 12.41 -0.97
N ALA A 127 -11.88 12.46 -1.59
CA ALA A 127 -11.56 13.46 -2.61
C ALA A 127 -12.45 13.31 -3.85
N MET A 128 -12.75 12.09 -4.30
CA MET A 128 -13.70 11.83 -5.40
C MET A 128 -15.11 12.37 -5.08
N GLY A 129 -15.49 12.40 -3.80
CA GLY A 129 -16.73 12.98 -3.29
C GLY A 129 -16.77 14.51 -3.25
N MET A 130 -15.69 15.24 -3.54
CA MET A 130 -15.66 16.71 -3.47
C MET A 130 -15.73 17.34 -4.86
N SER A 131 -16.18 18.60 -4.95
CA SER A 131 -16.10 19.35 -6.22
C SER A 131 -14.65 19.77 -6.51
N SER A 132 -14.34 20.04 -7.78
CA SER A 132 -12.98 20.45 -8.18
C SER A 132 -12.57 21.79 -7.57
N GLU A 133 -13.55 22.68 -7.32
CA GLU A 133 -13.36 23.95 -6.61
C GLU A 133 -12.94 23.72 -5.15
N THR A 134 -13.63 22.81 -4.45
CA THR A 134 -13.26 22.45 -3.07
C THR A 134 -11.87 21.82 -3.01
N LEU A 135 -11.57 20.88 -3.93
CA LEU A 135 -10.25 20.24 -3.99
C LEU A 135 -9.14 21.26 -4.27
N ALA A 136 -9.35 22.19 -5.21
CA ALA A 136 -8.40 23.25 -5.51
C ALA A 136 -8.20 24.19 -4.32
N ALA A 137 -9.28 24.60 -3.64
CA ALA A 137 -9.17 25.45 -2.44
C ALA A 137 -8.40 24.75 -1.30
N LEU A 138 -8.62 23.45 -1.09
CA LEU A 138 -7.85 22.65 -0.13
C LEU A 138 -6.37 22.56 -0.53
N TRP A 139 -6.09 22.41 -1.82
CA TRP A 139 -4.73 22.42 -2.35
C TRP A 139 -4.02 23.73 -2.05
N GLU A 140 -4.66 24.88 -2.28
CA GLU A 140 -4.07 26.20 -1.98
C GLU A 140 -3.81 26.40 -0.48
N ALA A 141 -4.76 25.97 0.36
CA ALA A 141 -4.66 26.14 1.80
C ALA A 141 -3.59 25.26 2.47
N ARG A 142 -3.01 24.28 1.76
CA ARG A 142 -2.08 23.29 2.31
C ARG A 142 -0.82 23.87 2.95
N ASP A 143 -0.37 25.04 2.48
CA ASP A 143 0.87 25.71 2.89
C ASP A 143 0.58 26.90 3.84
N GLY A 144 -0.69 27.15 4.19
CA GLY A 144 -1.13 28.36 4.93
C GLY A 144 -0.97 28.33 6.45
N GLY A 145 -0.43 27.25 7.03
CA GLY A 145 -0.24 27.10 8.48
C GLY A 145 1.23 27.22 8.89
N GLY A 146 1.57 28.24 9.69
CA GLY A 146 2.93 28.48 10.20
C GLY A 146 3.43 27.51 11.29
N HIS A 147 2.78 26.35 11.45
CA HIS A 147 3.16 25.31 12.41
C HIS A 147 3.20 23.94 11.71
N ASP A 148 4.21 23.12 12.03
CA ASP A 148 4.46 21.81 11.41
C ASP A 148 3.23 20.87 11.48
N ASP A 149 2.43 21.01 12.56
CA ASP A 149 1.22 20.23 12.84
C ASP A 149 0.01 20.61 11.95
N THR A 150 0.08 21.71 11.20
CA THR A 150 -1.00 22.16 10.30
C THR A 150 -0.72 21.82 8.83
N ARG A 151 0.44 21.21 8.54
CA ARG A 151 0.79 20.83 7.17
C ARG A 151 -0.02 19.64 6.73
N MET A 152 -0.66 19.75 5.57
CA MET A 152 -1.47 18.66 5.01
C MET A 152 -0.65 17.34 4.90
N PRO A 153 -1.17 16.21 5.40
CA PRO A 153 -0.52 14.90 5.27
C PRO A 153 -0.22 14.53 3.82
N PRO A 154 0.87 13.79 3.54
CA PRO A 154 1.24 13.42 2.18
C PRO A 154 0.17 12.58 1.48
N GLU A 155 -0.49 11.66 2.18
CA GLU A 155 -1.54 10.81 1.60
C GLU A 155 -2.75 11.64 1.17
N GLN A 156 -3.08 12.68 1.93
CA GLN A 156 -4.17 13.61 1.59
C GLN A 156 -3.78 14.45 0.38
N ARG A 157 -2.54 14.94 0.32
CA ARG A 157 -2.01 15.67 -0.83
C ARG A 157 -2.07 14.83 -2.10
N ASP A 158 -1.67 13.55 -2.02
CA ASP A 158 -1.67 12.62 -3.15
C ASP A 158 -3.09 12.35 -3.65
N ALA A 159 -4.06 12.13 -2.75
CA ALA A 159 -5.46 11.97 -3.11
C ALA A 159 -6.01 13.19 -3.87
N LEU A 160 -5.71 14.41 -3.39
CA LEU A 160 -6.12 15.64 -4.09
C LEU A 160 -5.50 15.71 -5.49
N MET A 161 -4.19 15.44 -5.62
CA MET A 161 -3.49 15.46 -6.91
C MET A 161 -4.06 14.44 -7.90
N GLN A 162 -4.32 13.22 -7.45
CA GLN A 162 -4.81 12.15 -8.31
C GLN A 162 -6.23 12.46 -8.83
N VAL A 163 -7.11 12.97 -7.97
CA VAL A 163 -8.49 13.32 -8.37
C VAL A 163 -8.51 14.57 -9.24
N LEU A 164 -7.80 15.65 -8.88
CA LEU A 164 -7.73 16.85 -9.72
C LEU A 164 -7.03 16.56 -11.06
N GLY A 165 -5.99 15.73 -11.04
CA GLY A 165 -5.25 15.34 -12.23
C GLY A 165 -6.06 14.52 -13.24
N SER A 166 -7.00 13.70 -12.76
CA SER A 166 -7.85 12.84 -13.61
C SER A 166 -9.10 13.54 -14.15
N ARG A 167 -9.53 14.66 -13.53
CA ARG A 167 -10.76 15.36 -13.92
C ARG A 167 -10.63 16.20 -15.19
N ALA A 168 -11.74 16.27 -15.93
CA ALA A 168 -11.86 16.95 -17.22
C ALA A 168 -12.61 18.29 -17.16
N ASP A 169 -13.04 18.74 -15.97
CA ASP A 169 -13.69 20.05 -15.80
C ASP A 169 -12.70 21.23 -15.89
N GLU A 170 -13.22 22.44 -16.05
CA GLU A 170 -12.40 23.64 -16.25
C GLU A 170 -11.54 24.00 -15.03
N THR A 171 -12.04 23.75 -13.82
CA THR A 171 -11.30 24.01 -12.57
C THR A 171 -10.08 23.08 -12.50
N ALA A 172 -10.28 21.79 -12.73
CA ALA A 172 -9.20 20.79 -12.79
C ALA A 172 -8.18 21.07 -13.90
N LYS A 173 -8.62 21.53 -15.08
CA LYS A 173 -7.72 21.92 -16.18
C LYS A 173 -6.84 23.11 -15.79
N ARG A 174 -7.41 24.17 -15.21
CA ARG A 174 -6.66 25.35 -14.75
C ARG A 174 -5.65 24.97 -13.68
N TRP A 175 -6.09 24.19 -12.68
CA TRP A 175 -5.23 23.66 -11.64
C TRP A 175 -4.05 22.88 -12.24
N ARG A 176 -4.29 22.01 -13.23
CA ARG A 176 -3.20 21.30 -13.92
C ARG A 176 -2.24 22.25 -14.63
N VAL A 177 -2.71 23.29 -15.31
CA VAL A 177 -1.82 24.27 -15.97
C VAL A 177 -0.94 25.00 -14.96
N GLU A 178 -1.52 25.39 -13.83
CA GLU A 178 -0.84 26.10 -12.74
C GLU A 178 0.20 25.23 -12.03
N TYR A 179 -0.14 23.97 -11.78
CA TYR A 179 0.67 23.04 -10.97
C TYR A 179 1.43 21.97 -11.77
N ALA A 180 1.32 21.92 -13.10
CA ALA A 180 2.03 20.95 -13.96
C ALA A 180 3.56 20.99 -13.83
N ARG A 181 4.12 22.08 -13.29
CA ARG A 181 5.56 22.24 -13.05
C ARG A 181 5.99 22.00 -11.61
N SER A 182 5.05 21.75 -10.70
CA SER A 182 5.38 21.42 -9.31
C SER A 182 5.99 20.02 -9.27
N PRO A 183 7.13 19.83 -8.60
CA PRO A 183 7.83 18.53 -8.55
C PRO A 183 6.95 17.39 -7.99
N SER A 184 5.91 17.73 -7.22
CA SER A 184 4.92 16.77 -6.69
C SER A 184 3.95 16.21 -7.75
N VAL A 185 3.66 16.96 -8.82
CA VAL A 185 2.70 16.54 -9.87
C VAL A 185 3.35 15.61 -10.91
N LEU A 186 4.69 15.59 -10.97
CA LEU A 186 5.46 14.79 -11.93
C LEU A 186 5.86 13.41 -11.43
N GLN A 187 5.54 13.04 -10.19
CA GLN A 187 5.74 11.67 -9.73
C GLN A 187 4.47 10.85 -10.01
N PRO A 188 4.52 9.84 -10.90
CA PRO A 188 3.54 8.77 -10.83
C PRO A 188 3.64 8.19 -9.43
N VAL A 189 2.61 8.35 -8.61
CA VAL A 189 2.50 7.66 -7.33
C VAL A 189 2.32 6.18 -7.66
N ARG A 190 3.44 5.47 -7.82
CA ARG A 190 3.64 4.03 -7.62
C ARG A 190 5.07 3.64 -7.98
N ALA A 191 5.97 3.95 -7.07
CA ALA A 191 7.22 3.23 -6.89
C ALA A 191 7.40 2.87 -5.40
N THR A 192 6.35 2.37 -4.75
CA THR A 192 6.47 1.79 -3.39
C THR A 192 7.03 0.37 -3.38
N LEU A 193 7.55 -0.11 -4.51
CA LEU A 193 8.31 -1.36 -4.60
C LEU A 193 9.83 -1.15 -4.51
N ASP A 194 10.36 0.04 -4.85
CA ASP A 194 11.82 0.22 -4.99
C ASP A 194 12.50 0.91 -3.79
N SER A 195 11.78 1.65 -2.95
CA SER A 195 12.42 2.50 -1.92
C SER A 195 12.99 1.77 -0.71
N ARG A 196 12.80 0.45 -0.58
CA ARG A 196 13.43 -0.36 0.49
C ARG A 196 14.65 -1.17 0.02
N MET A 197 15.02 -1.14 -1.27
CA MET A 197 16.14 -1.93 -1.79
C MET A 197 17.48 -1.19 -1.86
N LEU A 198 17.57 0.08 -1.40
CA LEU A 198 18.80 0.89 -1.54
C LEU A 198 19.33 1.48 -0.22
N SER A 199 19.01 0.91 0.94
CA SER A 199 19.58 1.37 2.22
C SER A 199 20.27 0.28 3.05
N GLU A 200 20.83 -0.74 2.39
CA GLU A 200 21.80 -1.66 3.02
C GLU A 200 22.96 -1.90 2.07
N SER A 201 23.85 -0.91 1.97
CA SER A 201 25.25 -1.15 1.61
C SER A 201 26.08 0.05 2.05
N ASP A 202 27.06 -0.26 2.91
CA ASP A 202 28.26 0.52 3.25
C ASP A 202 28.32 0.91 4.73
N ASP A 203 28.64 -0.08 5.58
CA ASP A 203 29.78 0.08 6.49
C ASP A 203 30.25 -1.30 7.01
N ASP A 204 31.37 -1.79 6.49
CA ASP A 204 32.25 -2.73 7.20
C ASP A 204 33.63 -2.71 6.54
N THR A 205 34.30 -1.58 6.68
CA THR A 205 35.73 -1.49 6.41
C THR A 205 36.50 -2.03 7.62
N VAL A 206 36.85 -3.31 7.60
CA VAL A 206 37.77 -3.92 8.58
C VAL A 206 39.18 -3.33 8.41
N PRO A 207 39.83 -2.79 9.45
CA PRO A 207 41.27 -2.58 9.40
C PRO A 207 42.01 -3.76 10.08
N MET A 208 42.83 -4.41 9.27
CA MET A 208 43.90 -5.31 9.68
C MET A 208 45.05 -4.53 10.32
N SER A 209 45.48 -4.89 11.54
CA SER A 209 46.83 -4.60 12.04
C SER A 209 47.38 -5.69 12.99
N THR A 210 48.18 -6.56 12.40
CA THR A 210 49.56 -6.96 12.75
C THR A 210 50.04 -7.06 14.23
N ILE A 211 50.30 -8.31 14.63
CA ILE A 211 51.49 -8.91 15.30
C ILE A 211 52.13 -8.22 16.53
N GLY A 212 52.26 -9.01 17.62
CA GLY A 212 53.27 -8.84 18.67
C GLY A 212 53.26 -10.00 19.68
N GLU A 213 54.40 -10.71 19.79
CA GLU A 213 54.79 -11.77 20.75
C GLU A 213 54.54 -11.36 22.23
N ASP A 214 54.47 -12.20 23.27
CA ASP A 214 55.40 -13.27 23.67
C ASP A 214 54.87 -14.05 24.92
N ALA A 215 55.59 -15.12 25.25
CA ALA A 215 55.34 -16.29 26.11
C ALA A 215 54.94 -16.15 27.60
N THR A 216 54.33 -17.23 28.14
CA THR A 216 54.74 -18.04 29.34
C THR A 216 53.69 -19.13 29.63
N LEU A 217 53.93 -20.43 29.35
CA LEU A 217 54.54 -21.48 30.19
C LEU A 217 53.97 -21.60 31.64
N HIS A 218 53.18 -22.64 31.95
CA HIS A 218 53.52 -23.81 32.80
C HIS A 218 52.29 -24.55 33.40
N LYS A 219 52.32 -25.90 33.33
CA LYS A 219 51.72 -26.98 34.17
C LYS A 219 50.24 -26.91 34.64
N ASP A 220 49.49 -28.01 34.45
CA ASP A 220 49.48 -29.11 35.43
C ASP A 220 48.80 -30.40 34.93
N ARG A 221 49.04 -31.48 35.65
CA ARG A 221 48.89 -32.91 35.31
C ARG A 221 47.78 -33.57 36.15
N THR A 222 47.22 -34.69 35.65
CA THR A 222 46.46 -35.74 36.39
C THR A 222 44.96 -35.43 36.58
N VAL A 223 43.98 -36.29 36.24
CA VAL A 223 43.49 -37.53 36.94
C VAL A 223 42.69 -38.39 35.93
N ARG A 224 43.07 -39.65 35.63
CA ARG A 224 42.50 -40.95 36.09
C ARG A 224 40.96 -41.15 36.00
N ALA A 225 40.53 -42.13 35.20
CA ALA A 225 39.29 -42.93 35.33
C ALA A 225 39.53 -44.25 34.55
N THR A 226 39.62 -45.48 35.11
CA THR A 226 38.54 -46.39 35.59
C THR A 226 37.25 -46.19 34.81
N THR A 227 36.83 -47.10 33.93
CA THR A 227 36.45 -48.50 34.20
C THR A 227 36.51 -49.32 32.90
#